data_AF-A0A2V7XDF2-F1
#
_entry.id   AF-A0A2V7XDF2-F1
#
_cell.length_a   1.000
_cell.length_b   1.000
_cell.length_c   1.000
_cell.angle_alpha   90.00
_cell.angle_beta   90.00
_cell.angle_gamma   90.00
#
_symmetry.space_group_name_H-M   'P 1'
#
loop_
_entity.id
_entity.type
_entity.pdbx_description
1 polymer ?
#
loop_
_entity_poly.entity_id
_entity_poly.type
_entity_poly.pdbx_seq_one_letter_code
_entity_poly.pdbx_strand_id
1 'polypeptide(L)'
;AAPADDTAPEEAAAQLPPLKEGDRLTLKKLDTDQHFTQPPPRFSEASLVKELEENGIGRPSTYASIIGTIEARDYMEKREAKLYPTELGFLVTDLLVEHFQDIMNVEYTAALEQELDEIEEGKDNLLNTLNQFWKKFEKDLKKASKEMKDVKRMEEQTDEVCDKCGKPMVLKWGRYGKFLACSGYPDCKNTRQLAGVEGDGGPELHEDVAKEVCPNDAQPMVLKKGRFGPFLACSNYPECKVTKRLVRGAEGKLQVEQLQPIDEACPECTKPLMWRRGRFGPFIACSDYPNCKYIKKKEAKEIGLSCPECGQGQVVERKGRWGRSFYGCKRYPECKFTAYHRPLGEPCPDCGRPYLLEKETKKEGKVIFCGNEACHYKREAA
;
A
#
# COMPACT_ATOMS: atom_id res chain seq x y z
N ALA A 1 -19.79 10.08 2.38
CA ALA A 1 -19.39 10.77 3.62
C ALA A 1 -18.79 12.09 3.19
N ALA A 2 -19.57 13.16 3.33
CA ALA A 2 -19.23 14.51 2.89
C ALA A 2 -18.04 15.05 3.70
N PRO A 3 -17.19 15.91 3.11
CA PRO A 3 -16.09 16.55 3.84
C PRO A 3 -16.67 17.39 4.98
N ALA A 4 -15.96 17.41 6.12
CA ALA A 4 -16.20 18.36 7.19
C ALA A 4 -15.90 19.75 6.61
N ASP A 5 -16.98 20.43 6.26
CA ASP A 5 -17.01 21.81 5.82
C ASP A 5 -16.60 22.66 7.02
N ASP A 6 -15.54 23.45 6.87
CA ASP A 6 -15.07 24.46 7.84
C ASP A 6 -16.00 25.70 7.81
N THR A 7 -17.29 25.45 7.61
CA THR A 7 -18.37 26.43 7.74
C THR A 7 -19.07 26.13 9.06
N ALA A 8 -18.47 26.62 10.15
CA ALA A 8 -19.31 26.99 11.28
C ALA A 8 -20.42 27.87 10.69
N PRO A 9 -21.71 27.55 10.87
CA PRO A 9 -22.77 28.44 10.43
C PRO A 9 -22.46 29.78 11.10
N GLU A 10 -22.32 30.86 10.32
CA GLU A 10 -22.52 32.20 10.86
C GLU A 10 -23.85 32.12 11.61
N GLU A 11 -23.79 32.10 12.95
CA GLU A 11 -24.96 32.22 13.77
C GLU A 11 -25.72 33.41 13.22
N ALA A 12 -26.90 33.14 12.67
CA ALA A 12 -27.78 34.17 12.13
C ALA A 12 -27.84 35.26 13.19
N ALA A 13 -27.17 36.39 12.93
CA ALA A 13 -26.92 37.42 13.93
C ALA A 13 -28.25 37.74 14.59
N ALA A 14 -28.42 37.23 15.81
CA ALA A 14 -29.72 37.26 16.46
C ALA A 14 -30.07 38.74 16.61
N GLN A 15 -31.15 39.19 15.97
CA GLN A 15 -31.59 40.57 16.07
C GLN A 15 -31.88 40.85 17.54
N LEU A 16 -30.94 41.53 18.20
CA LEU A 16 -31.09 41.92 19.58
C LEU A 16 -32.13 43.04 19.66
N PRO A 17 -33.03 43.03 20.67
CA PRO A 17 -33.98 44.11 20.86
C PRO A 17 -33.24 45.43 21.16
N PRO A 18 -33.76 46.59 20.72
CA PRO A 18 -33.17 47.88 21.06
C PRO A 18 -33.30 48.12 22.57
N LEU A 19 -32.15 48.22 23.26
CA LEU A 19 -32.06 48.50 24.69
C LEU A 19 -31.25 49.79 24.93
N LYS A 20 -31.56 50.50 26.01
CA LYS A 20 -30.82 51.69 26.47
C LYS A 20 -30.13 51.41 27.80
N GLU A 21 -29.02 52.11 28.04
CA GLU A 21 -28.32 52.04 29.32
C GLU A 21 -29.26 52.44 30.47
N GLY A 22 -29.43 51.53 31.44
CA GLY A 22 -30.36 51.71 32.56
C GLY A 22 -31.68 50.91 32.47
N ASP A 23 -31.95 50.24 31.34
CA ASP A 23 -33.13 49.38 31.20
C ASP A 23 -33.09 48.17 32.16
N ARG A 24 -34.18 47.94 32.91
CA ARG A 24 -34.29 46.80 33.84
C ARG A 24 -34.76 45.56 33.10
N LEU A 25 -33.91 44.54 33.00
CA LEU A 25 -34.25 43.25 32.39
C LEU A 25 -34.81 42.27 33.42
N THR A 26 -35.82 41.50 33.01
CA THR A 26 -36.38 40.41 33.83
C THR A 26 -35.67 39.11 33.51
N LEU A 27 -35.03 38.49 34.50
CA LEU A 27 -34.41 37.17 34.36
C LEU A 27 -35.47 36.13 34.01
N LYS A 28 -35.39 35.55 32.81
CA LYS A 28 -36.31 34.47 32.39
C LYS A 28 -35.83 33.10 32.86
N LYS A 29 -34.57 32.79 32.60
CA LYS A 29 -33.97 31.47 32.87
C LYS A 29 -32.48 31.66 33.12
N LEU A 30 -31.93 30.85 34.02
CA LEU A 30 -30.50 30.75 34.27
C LEU A 30 -30.07 29.33 33.93
N ASP A 31 -29.40 29.16 32.79
CA ASP A 31 -28.86 27.88 32.35
C ASP A 31 -27.40 27.79 32.78
N THR A 32 -27.08 26.76 33.56
CA THR A 32 -25.71 26.49 34.02
C THR A 32 -25.13 25.34 33.21
N ASP A 33 -24.29 25.68 32.24
CA ASP A 33 -23.59 24.69 31.42
C ASP A 33 -22.15 24.52 31.90
N GLN A 34 -21.74 23.26 32.05
CA GLN A 34 -20.36 22.92 32.36
C GLN A 34 -19.59 22.69 31.06
N HIS A 35 -18.53 23.45 30.86
CA HIS A 35 -17.62 23.29 29.73
C HIS A 35 -16.25 22.79 30.17
N PHE A 36 -15.59 22.05 29.28
CA PHE A 36 -14.21 21.63 29.43
C PHE A 36 -13.37 22.31 28.36
N THR A 37 -12.12 22.65 28.70
CA THR A 37 -11.13 23.08 27.71
C THR A 37 -10.83 21.92 26.78
N GLN A 38 -10.96 22.14 25.48
CA GLN A 38 -10.59 21.16 24.49
C GLN A 38 -9.09 21.29 24.17
N PRO A 39 -8.38 20.17 23.96
CA PRO A 39 -7.01 20.23 23.47
C PRO A 39 -6.97 20.79 22.05
N PRO A 40 -5.80 21.26 21.59
CA PRO A 40 -5.62 21.70 20.21
C PRO A 40 -6.10 20.63 19.22
N PRO A 41 -6.84 21.01 18.17
CA PRO A 41 -7.28 20.06 17.17
C PRO A 41 -6.08 19.45 16.46
N ARG A 42 -6.16 18.15 16.16
CA ARG A 42 -5.16 17.48 15.32
C ARG A 42 -5.23 18.01 13.90
N PHE A 43 -4.09 17.98 13.21
CA PHE A 43 -4.05 18.31 11.80
C PHE A 43 -4.88 17.33 10.97
N SER A 44 -5.64 17.87 10.02
CA SER A 44 -6.06 17.21 8.79
C SER A 44 -5.00 17.42 7.71
N GLU A 45 -5.15 16.77 6.55
CA GLU A 45 -4.28 17.05 5.40
C GLU A 45 -4.35 18.53 4.98
N ALA A 46 -5.55 19.10 4.92
CA ALA A 46 -5.75 20.49 4.52
C ALA A 46 -5.13 21.47 5.53
N SER A 47 -5.34 21.25 6.83
CA SER A 47 -4.76 22.13 7.85
C SER A 47 -3.24 21.94 7.96
N LEU A 48 -2.69 20.74 7.69
CA LEU A 48 -1.24 20.55 7.64
C LEU A 48 -0.64 21.26 6.43
N VAL A 49 -1.29 21.21 5.26
CA VAL A 49 -0.84 21.97 4.09
C VAL A 49 -0.86 23.47 4.38
N LYS A 50 -1.93 23.96 5.02
CA LYS A 50 -2.03 25.35 5.44
C LYS A 50 -0.90 25.75 6.40
N GLU A 51 -0.60 24.91 7.39
CA GLU A 51 0.51 25.12 8.32
C GLU A 51 1.87 25.13 7.60
N LEU A 52 2.11 24.21 6.65
CA LEU A 52 3.34 24.17 5.86
C LEU A 52 3.50 25.43 5.01
N GLU A 53 2.41 25.90 4.38
CA GLU A 53 2.38 27.13 3.59
C GLU A 53 2.64 28.38 4.44
N GLU A 54 2.00 28.49 5.61
CA GLU A 54 2.21 29.61 6.55
C GLU A 54 3.66 29.67 7.06
N ASN A 55 4.30 28.51 7.23
CA ASN A 55 5.70 28.42 7.65
C ASN A 55 6.70 28.45 6.46
N GLY A 56 6.24 28.60 5.22
CA GLY A 56 7.10 28.65 4.03
C GLY A 56 7.78 27.33 3.66
N ILE A 57 7.31 26.19 4.20
CA ILE A 57 7.87 24.87 3.94
C ILE A 57 7.16 24.22 2.76
N GLY A 58 7.92 23.92 1.72
CA GLY A 58 7.42 23.28 0.50
C GLY A 58 6.68 24.24 -0.43
N ARG A 59 6.23 23.68 -1.56
CA ARG A 59 5.54 24.38 -2.67
C ARG A 59 4.28 23.61 -3.10
N PRO A 60 3.36 24.21 -3.88
CA PRO A 60 2.15 23.54 -4.40
C PRO A 60 2.42 22.20 -5.11
N SER A 61 3.62 22.06 -5.70
CA SER A 61 4.08 20.83 -6.35
C SER A 61 4.49 19.71 -5.38
N THR A 62 4.74 20.03 -4.10
CA THR A 62 5.33 19.14 -3.10
C THR A 62 4.39 18.76 -1.97
N TYR A 63 3.35 19.55 -1.66
CA TYR A 63 2.47 19.27 -0.51
C TYR A 63 1.89 17.85 -0.50
N ALA A 64 1.33 17.42 -1.63
CA ALA A 64 0.79 16.07 -1.77
C ALA A 64 1.87 14.98 -1.67
N SER A 65 3.08 15.24 -2.17
CA SER A 65 4.18 14.27 -2.14
C SER A 65 4.81 14.17 -0.75
N ILE A 66 4.87 15.26 0.01
CA ILE A 66 5.29 15.29 1.42
C ILE A 66 4.36 14.37 2.22
N ILE A 67 3.05 14.64 2.21
CA ILE A 67 2.04 13.88 2.96
C ILE A 67 2.06 12.39 2.54
N GLY A 68 2.07 12.12 1.22
CA GLY A 68 2.12 10.75 0.72
C GLY A 68 3.40 10.01 1.13
N THR A 69 4.53 10.70 1.25
CA THR A 69 5.81 10.08 1.64
C THR A 69 5.86 9.77 3.14
N ILE A 70 5.39 10.68 4.00
CA ILE A 70 5.37 10.46 5.45
C ILE A 70 4.38 9.37 5.85
N GLU A 71 3.24 9.26 5.15
CA GLU A 71 2.28 8.17 5.32
C GLU A 71 2.86 6.84 4.82
N ALA A 72 3.44 6.81 3.62
CA ALA A 72 4.01 5.58 3.04
C ALA A 72 5.19 5.00 3.83
N ARG A 73 5.86 5.82 4.64
CA ARG A 73 6.97 5.41 5.53
C ARG A 73 6.52 5.06 6.95
N ASP A 74 5.22 5.03 7.22
CA ASP A 74 4.65 4.73 8.53
C ASP A 74 5.10 5.71 9.64
N TYR A 75 5.44 6.98 9.32
CA TYR A 75 5.74 8.02 10.32
C TYR A 75 4.48 8.67 10.89
N MET A 76 3.42 8.68 10.11
CA MET A 76 2.09 9.11 10.53
C MET A 76 1.03 8.23 9.88
N GLU A 77 -0.15 8.21 10.48
CA GLU A 77 -1.32 7.50 9.97
C GLU A 77 -2.56 8.39 9.98
N LYS A 78 -3.46 8.14 9.03
CA LYS A 78 -4.72 8.86 8.91
C LYS A 78 -5.85 8.08 9.57
N ARG A 79 -6.45 8.65 10.61
CA ARG A 79 -7.65 8.11 11.29
C ARG A 79 -8.74 9.18 11.28
N GLU A 80 -9.91 8.85 10.73
CA GLU A 80 -11.06 9.77 10.66
C GLU A 80 -10.72 11.16 10.10
N ALA A 81 -9.95 11.20 9.01
CA ALA A 81 -9.43 12.42 8.37
C ALA A 81 -8.48 13.29 9.23
N LYS A 82 -8.08 12.81 10.41
CA LYS A 82 -7.07 13.42 11.27
C LYS A 82 -5.75 12.65 11.18
N LEU A 83 -4.64 13.34 11.35
CA LEU A 83 -3.29 12.83 11.27
C LEU A 83 -2.77 12.49 12.67
N TYR A 84 -2.26 11.27 12.82
CA TYR A 84 -1.69 10.75 14.06
C TYR A 84 -0.23 10.38 13.83
N PRO A 85 0.72 10.92 14.62
CA PRO A 85 2.10 10.44 14.58
C PRO A 85 2.18 9.00 15.12
N THR A 86 3.02 8.18 14.49
CA THR A 86 3.29 6.82 14.99
C THR A 86 4.45 6.83 15.98
N GLU A 87 4.64 5.75 16.74
CA GLU A 87 5.83 5.58 17.58
C GLU A 87 7.14 5.70 16.79
N LEU A 88 7.14 5.23 15.53
CA LEU A 88 8.28 5.37 14.63
C LEU A 88 8.50 6.84 14.27
N GLY A 89 7.43 7.58 14.00
CA GLY A 89 7.48 9.03 13.74
C GLY A 89 8.07 9.81 14.90
N PHE A 90 7.66 9.51 16.14
CA PHE A 90 8.24 10.11 17.34
C PHE A 90 9.72 9.77 17.47
N LEU A 91 10.07 8.48 17.43
CA LEU A 91 11.45 8.04 17.60
C LEU A 91 12.40 8.70 16.58
N VAL A 92 12.01 8.69 15.30
CA VAL A 92 12.85 9.24 14.24
C VAL A 92 12.96 10.76 14.38
N THR A 93 11.86 11.45 14.70
CA THR A 93 11.88 12.89 14.95
C THR A 93 12.80 13.23 16.11
N ASP A 94 12.71 12.53 17.24
CA ASP A 94 13.54 12.78 18.42
C ASP A 94 15.04 12.60 18.11
N LEU A 95 15.39 11.51 17.41
CA LEU A 95 16.77 11.25 16.97
C LEU A 95 17.28 12.32 16.00
N LEU A 96 16.43 12.77 15.08
CA LEU A 96 16.83 13.78 14.10
C LEU A 96 16.98 15.16 14.76
N VAL A 97 16.04 15.58 15.61
CA VAL A 97 16.11 16.87 16.31
C VAL A 97 17.32 16.94 17.25
N GLU A 98 17.68 15.83 17.91
CA GLU A 98 18.85 15.78 18.79
C GLU A 98 20.17 16.02 18.04
N HIS A 99 20.31 15.43 16.84
CA HIS A 99 21.58 15.42 16.10
C HIS A 99 21.66 16.40 14.91
N PHE A 100 20.52 16.88 14.42
CA PHE A 100 20.40 17.68 13.21
C PHE A 100 19.55 18.94 13.44
N GLN A 101 19.89 19.71 14.48
CA GLN A 101 19.12 20.88 14.92
C GLN A 101 18.90 21.93 13.83
N ASP A 102 19.92 22.16 13.00
CA ASP A 102 19.85 23.17 11.94
C ASP A 102 18.83 22.77 10.86
N ILE A 103 18.97 21.58 10.27
CA ILE A 103 18.11 21.14 9.15
C ILE A 103 16.70 20.74 9.59
N MET A 104 16.48 20.45 10.87
CA MET A 104 15.15 20.16 11.43
C MET A 104 14.42 21.43 11.88
N ASN A 105 15.07 22.60 11.81
CA ASN A 105 14.44 23.87 12.10
C ASN A 105 13.53 24.28 10.92
N VAL A 106 12.32 24.72 11.26
CA VAL A 106 11.31 25.23 10.32
C VAL A 106 11.85 26.41 9.51
N GLU A 107 12.50 27.38 10.17
CA GLU A 107 13.05 28.58 9.54
C GLU A 107 14.16 28.24 8.54
N TYR A 108 15.01 27.26 8.87
CA TYR A 108 16.07 26.81 7.97
C TYR A 108 15.50 26.13 6.73
N THR A 109 14.46 25.31 6.92
CA THR A 109 13.78 24.62 5.82
C THR A 109 13.10 25.62 4.88
N ALA A 110 12.43 26.62 5.43
CA ALA A 110 11.81 27.69 4.66
C ALA A 110 12.83 28.53 3.88
N ALA A 111 13.97 28.86 4.51
CA ALA A 111 15.07 29.57 3.86
C ALA A 111 15.64 28.77 2.67
N LEU A 112 15.80 27.46 2.80
CA LEU A 112 16.27 26.62 1.70
C LEU A 112 15.31 26.64 0.51
N GLU A 113 14.01 26.60 0.74
CA GLU A 113 13.02 26.71 -0.34
C GLU A 113 13.10 28.07 -1.03
N GLN A 114 13.34 29.15 -0.28
CA GLN A 114 13.55 30.48 -0.84
C GLN A 114 14.83 30.57 -1.68
N GLU A 115 15.93 29.96 -1.23
CA GLU A 115 17.19 29.88 -2.00
C GLU A 115 16.98 29.14 -3.34
N LEU A 116 16.13 28.10 -3.36
CA LEU A 116 15.79 27.38 -4.58
C LEU A 116 14.97 28.23 -5.56
N ASP A 117 14.04 29.05 -5.06
CA ASP A 117 13.28 30.01 -5.89
C ASP A 117 14.22 31.09 -6.45
N GLU A 118 15.20 31.57 -5.68
CA GLU A 118 16.20 32.53 -6.14
C GLU A 118 17.09 31.96 -7.26
N ILE A 119 17.40 30.67 -7.22
CA ILE A 119 18.09 29.98 -8.32
C ILE A 119 17.21 29.94 -9.58
N GLU A 120 15.92 29.66 -9.44
CA GLU A 120 14.97 29.67 -10.57
C GLU A 120 14.90 31.06 -11.24
N GLU A 121 14.93 32.12 -10.44
CA GLU A 121 14.96 33.51 -10.90
C GLU A 121 16.33 33.97 -11.43
N GLY A 122 17.37 33.14 -11.30
CA GLY A 122 18.74 33.44 -11.73
C GLY A 122 19.50 34.39 -10.82
N LYS A 123 19.05 34.56 -9.56
CA LYS A 123 19.69 35.40 -8.54
C LYS A 123 20.83 34.69 -7.81
N ASP A 124 20.79 33.36 -7.71
CA ASP A 124 21.83 32.55 -7.07
C ASP A 124 22.29 31.38 -7.97
N ASN A 125 23.39 30.74 -7.59
CA ASN A 125 24.00 29.62 -8.29
C ASN A 125 23.79 28.32 -7.51
N LEU A 126 23.10 27.37 -8.13
CA LEU A 126 22.82 26.02 -7.59
C LEU A 126 24.03 25.34 -6.96
N LEU A 127 25.22 25.41 -7.59
CA LEU A 127 26.42 24.76 -7.07
C LEU A 127 26.91 25.41 -5.76
N ASN A 128 26.71 26.72 -5.60
CA ASN A 128 27.08 27.41 -4.36
C ASN A 128 26.16 26.98 -3.22
N THR A 129 24.84 27.02 -3.44
CA THR A 129 23.82 26.62 -2.46
C THR A 129 24.02 25.17 -2.01
N LEU A 130 24.20 24.24 -2.95
CA LEU A 130 24.48 22.83 -2.65
C LEU A 130 25.78 22.64 -1.87
N ASN A 131 26.85 23.36 -2.21
CA ASN A 131 28.12 23.28 -1.48
C ASN A 131 28.00 23.84 -0.06
N GLN A 132 27.23 24.91 0.14
CA GLN A 132 27.00 25.48 1.47
C GLN A 132 26.18 24.54 2.36
N PHE A 133 25.11 23.97 1.82
CA PHE A 133 24.32 22.94 2.49
C PHE A 133 25.19 21.73 2.86
N TRP A 134 25.91 21.16 1.89
CA TRP A 134 26.70 19.94 2.10
C TRP A 134 27.79 20.11 3.15
N LYS A 135 28.49 21.25 3.17
CA LYS A 135 29.53 21.53 4.17
C LYS A 135 29.02 21.46 5.61
N LYS A 136 27.81 21.99 5.86
CA LYS A 136 27.18 21.91 7.19
C LYS A 136 26.69 20.49 7.47
N PHE A 137 25.92 19.92 6.53
CA PHE A 137 25.34 18.59 6.65
C PHE A 137 26.40 17.49 6.88
N GLU A 138 27.54 17.54 6.19
CA GLU A 138 28.60 16.54 6.35
C GLU A 138 29.18 16.53 7.78
N LYS A 139 29.29 17.71 8.40
CA LYS A 139 29.78 17.85 9.77
C LYS A 139 28.80 17.22 10.76
N ASP A 140 27.51 17.53 10.61
CA ASP A 140 26.47 16.98 11.47
C ASP A 140 26.31 15.48 11.27
N LEU A 141 26.40 15.00 10.02
CA LEU A 141 26.37 13.58 9.70
C LEU A 141 27.55 12.82 10.33
N LYS A 142 28.76 13.39 10.31
CA LYS A 142 29.94 12.79 10.98
C LYS A 142 29.74 12.71 12.49
N LYS A 143 29.13 13.73 13.10
CA LYS A 143 28.81 13.75 14.53
C LYS A 143 27.73 12.71 14.87
N ALA A 144 26.62 12.74 14.15
CA ALA A 144 25.51 11.80 14.28
C ALA A 144 25.98 10.35 14.10
N SER A 145 26.86 10.05 13.14
CA SER A 145 27.36 8.69 12.93
C SER A 145 28.09 8.08 14.14
N LYS A 146 28.62 8.93 15.04
CA LYS A 146 29.34 8.50 16.24
C LYS A 146 28.47 8.53 17.49
N GLU A 147 27.59 9.51 17.59
CA GLU A 147 26.81 9.80 18.81
C GLU A 147 25.39 9.25 18.75
N MET A 148 24.81 9.07 17.55
CA MET A 148 23.44 8.62 17.39
C MET A 148 23.29 7.18 17.87
N LYS A 149 22.35 6.99 18.80
CA LYS A 149 22.04 5.70 19.41
C LYS A 149 21.57 4.72 18.33
N ASP A 150 22.17 3.52 18.28
CA ASP A 150 21.69 2.44 17.42
C ASP A 150 20.47 1.76 18.08
N VAL A 151 19.31 2.39 17.94
CA VAL A 151 18.05 1.94 18.53
C VAL A 151 17.63 0.54 18.01
N LYS A 152 18.13 0.12 16.84
CA LYS A 152 17.87 -1.24 16.31
C LYS A 152 18.55 -2.33 17.12
N ARG A 153 19.64 -2.00 17.84
CA ARG A 153 20.37 -2.93 18.71
C ARG A 153 19.95 -2.84 20.18
N MET A 154 19.15 -1.84 20.55
CA MET A 154 18.64 -1.73 21.90
C MET A 154 17.58 -2.80 22.14
N GLU A 155 17.88 -3.71 23.06
CA GLU A 155 16.96 -4.71 23.58
C GLU A 155 16.54 -4.24 24.97
N GLU A 156 15.35 -3.66 25.10
CA GLU A 156 14.81 -3.37 26.43
C GLU A 156 14.25 -4.68 27.00
N GLN A 157 14.70 -5.06 28.20
CA GLN A 157 14.15 -6.24 28.88
C GLN A 157 12.72 -5.94 29.31
N THR A 158 11.84 -6.92 29.13
CA THR A 158 10.45 -6.83 29.58
C THR A 158 10.16 -7.96 30.55
N ASP A 159 9.17 -7.77 31.41
CA ASP A 159 8.72 -8.79 32.37
C ASP A 159 7.91 -9.92 31.71
N GLU A 160 7.64 -9.80 30.40
CA GLU A 160 6.86 -10.75 29.62
C GLU A 160 7.65 -12.04 29.35
N VAL A 161 7.04 -13.19 29.62
CA VAL A 161 7.64 -14.50 29.37
C VAL A 161 7.13 -15.08 28.05
N CYS A 162 8.01 -15.69 27.26
CA CYS A 162 7.63 -16.28 25.98
C CYS A 162 6.90 -17.62 26.16
N ASP A 163 5.69 -17.70 25.60
CA ASP A 163 4.81 -18.88 25.65
C ASP A 163 5.40 -20.16 25.04
N LYS A 164 6.43 -20.05 24.19
CA LYS A 164 7.06 -21.20 23.50
C LYS A 164 8.33 -21.71 24.17
N CYS A 165 9.11 -20.81 24.76
CA CYS A 165 10.47 -21.10 25.25
C CYS A 165 10.59 -20.95 26.78
N GLY A 166 9.64 -20.28 27.45
CA GLY A 166 9.72 -19.92 28.87
C GLY A 166 10.79 -18.88 29.21
N LYS A 167 11.56 -18.39 28.23
CA LYS A 167 12.57 -17.34 28.41
C LYS A 167 11.91 -15.95 28.36
N PRO A 168 12.51 -14.93 29.00
CA PRO A 168 11.99 -13.56 28.97
C PRO A 168 11.95 -13.03 27.54
N MET A 169 10.98 -12.17 27.24
CA MET A 169 10.88 -11.44 26.00
C MET A 169 11.63 -10.11 26.12
N VAL A 170 12.20 -9.69 25.02
CA VAL A 170 12.87 -8.38 24.87
C VAL A 170 12.11 -7.54 23.85
N LEU A 171 12.01 -6.26 24.12
CA LEU A 171 11.44 -5.29 23.22
C LEU A 171 12.47 -4.91 22.17
N LYS A 172 12.10 -5.06 20.89
CA LYS A 172 12.94 -4.73 19.73
C LYS A 172 12.21 -3.80 18.79
N TRP A 173 12.98 -2.99 18.08
CA TRP A 173 12.45 -2.10 17.04
C TRP A 173 12.48 -2.78 15.67
N GLY A 174 11.31 -2.89 15.05
CA GLY A 174 11.13 -3.39 13.70
C GLY A 174 10.62 -2.32 12.74
N ARG A 175 10.45 -2.72 11.47
CA ARG A 175 9.85 -1.86 10.43
C ARG A 175 8.40 -1.43 10.69
N TYR A 176 7.74 -2.02 11.68
CA TYR A 176 6.34 -1.79 12.03
C TYR A 176 6.17 -1.31 13.47
N GLY A 177 7.23 -0.72 14.05
CA GLY A 177 7.27 -0.30 15.45
C GLY A 177 7.89 -1.33 16.39
N LYS A 178 7.65 -1.13 17.68
CA LYS A 178 8.14 -1.99 18.76
C LYS A 178 7.45 -3.35 18.74
N PHE A 179 8.20 -4.42 18.95
CA PHE A 179 7.68 -5.78 19.10
C PHE A 179 8.47 -6.56 20.14
N LEU A 180 7.81 -7.52 20.78
CA LEU A 180 8.44 -8.44 21.71
C LEU A 180 9.05 -9.62 20.95
N ALA A 181 10.28 -9.99 21.27
CA ALA A 181 10.98 -11.17 20.75
C ALA A 181 11.49 -12.06 21.89
N CYS A 182 11.44 -13.40 21.78
CA CYS A 182 12.07 -14.29 22.79
C CYS A 182 13.58 -13.97 22.84
N SER A 183 14.12 -13.74 24.04
CA SER A 183 15.56 -13.56 24.28
C SER A 183 16.40 -14.76 23.83
N GLY A 184 15.78 -15.94 23.69
CA GLY A 184 16.40 -17.16 23.20
C GLY A 184 16.59 -17.25 21.68
N TYR A 185 16.54 -16.15 20.93
CA TYR A 185 16.90 -16.14 19.51
C TYR A 185 18.41 -16.44 19.34
N PRO A 186 18.85 -17.35 18.46
CA PRO A 186 18.15 -17.90 17.29
C PRO A 186 17.27 -19.15 17.52
N ASP A 187 17.39 -19.80 18.68
CA ASP A 187 16.76 -21.09 18.98
C ASP A 187 15.23 -20.98 19.08
N CYS A 188 14.73 -19.85 19.58
CA CYS A 188 13.30 -19.54 19.60
C CYS A 188 13.00 -18.29 18.76
N LYS A 189 12.30 -18.48 17.64
CA LYS A 189 11.89 -17.41 16.71
C LYS A 189 10.52 -16.80 17.05
N ASN A 190 10.07 -16.92 18.30
CA ASN A 190 8.78 -16.38 18.71
C ASN A 190 8.84 -14.86 18.78
N THR A 191 7.87 -14.19 18.14
CA THR A 191 7.70 -12.74 18.19
C THR A 191 6.23 -12.40 18.40
N ARG A 192 5.97 -11.35 19.18
CA ARG A 192 4.64 -10.85 19.49
C ARG A 192 4.60 -9.34 19.26
N GLN A 193 3.58 -8.84 18.58
CA GLN A 193 3.37 -7.39 18.52
C GLN A 193 2.86 -6.93 19.89
N LEU A 194 3.33 -5.78 20.37
CA LEU A 194 2.69 -5.16 21.52
C LEU A 194 1.25 -4.82 21.11
N ALA A 195 0.27 -5.31 21.86
CA ALA A 195 -1.05 -4.70 21.81
C ALA A 195 -0.84 -3.25 22.27
N GLY A 196 -1.20 -2.29 21.42
CA GLY A 196 -1.03 -0.87 21.73
C GLY A 196 -1.60 -0.59 23.12
N VAL A 197 -0.83 0.14 23.92
CA VAL A 197 -1.25 0.66 25.22
C VAL A 197 -2.64 1.29 25.04
N GLU A 198 -3.55 0.94 25.95
CA GLU A 198 -4.92 1.45 26.01
C GLU A 198 -4.92 2.98 25.80
N GLY A 199 -5.54 3.40 24.70
CA GLY A 199 -5.49 4.77 24.18
C GLY A 199 -5.21 4.81 22.69
N ASP A 200 -4.59 3.76 22.16
CA ASP A 200 -4.40 3.56 20.73
C ASP A 200 -5.59 2.78 20.17
N GLY A 201 -6.63 3.50 19.75
CA GLY A 201 -7.79 2.94 19.05
C GLY A 201 -7.32 2.15 17.83
N GLY A 202 -7.14 0.84 18.00
CA GLY A 202 -6.99 -0.10 16.90
C GLY A 202 -8.11 0.13 15.90
N PRO A 203 -7.89 -0.18 14.60
CA PRO A 203 -8.92 0.06 13.59
C PRO A 203 -10.23 -0.56 14.07
N GLU A 204 -11.33 0.18 14.04
CA GLU A 204 -12.64 -0.33 14.45
C GLU A 204 -12.93 -1.62 13.65
N LEU A 205 -12.81 -2.74 14.36
CA LEU A 205 -13.07 -4.06 13.82
C LEU A 205 -14.58 -4.24 13.80
N HIS A 206 -15.13 -4.70 12.67
CA HIS A 206 -16.49 -5.20 12.69
C HIS A 206 -16.57 -6.38 13.67
N GLU A 207 -17.69 -6.56 14.38
CA GLU A 207 -17.84 -7.62 15.40
C GLU A 207 -17.49 -9.02 14.87
N ASP A 208 -17.72 -9.25 13.58
CA ASP A 208 -17.40 -10.50 12.89
C ASP A 208 -15.90 -10.78 12.81
N VAL A 209 -15.05 -9.75 12.81
CA VAL A 209 -13.59 -9.92 12.75
C VAL A 209 -13.02 -10.41 14.08
N ALA A 210 -13.63 -10.02 15.20
CA ALA A 210 -13.20 -10.44 16.54
C ALA A 210 -13.60 -11.90 16.87
N LYS A 211 -14.64 -12.43 16.21
CA LYS A 211 -15.16 -13.79 16.43
C LYS A 211 -14.63 -14.81 15.41
N GLU A 212 -13.76 -14.38 14.49
CA GLU A 212 -13.34 -15.22 13.38
C GLU A 212 -12.39 -16.33 13.85
N VAL A 213 -12.84 -17.58 13.69
CA VAL A 213 -12.03 -18.78 13.90
C VAL A 213 -11.35 -19.22 12.61
N CYS A 214 -10.20 -19.87 12.76
CA CYS A 214 -9.49 -20.45 11.65
C CYS A 214 -10.31 -21.62 11.07
N PRO A 215 -10.56 -21.66 9.74
CA PRO A 215 -11.28 -22.77 9.10
C PRO A 215 -10.59 -24.14 9.19
N ASN A 216 -9.30 -24.18 9.55
CA ASN A 216 -8.49 -25.41 9.51
C ASN A 216 -8.28 -26.04 10.90
N ASP A 217 -8.09 -25.24 11.95
CA ASP A 217 -7.77 -25.73 13.30
C ASP A 217 -8.71 -25.16 14.38
N ALA A 218 -9.76 -24.42 13.98
CA ALA A 218 -10.73 -23.77 14.86
C ALA A 218 -10.12 -22.82 15.92
N GLN A 219 -8.85 -22.47 15.79
CA GLN A 219 -8.17 -21.55 16.69
C GLN A 219 -8.57 -20.09 16.40
N PRO A 220 -8.51 -19.20 17.40
CA PRO A 220 -8.81 -17.78 17.20
C PRO A 220 -7.83 -17.16 16.21
N MET A 221 -8.35 -16.37 15.27
CA MET A 221 -7.51 -15.62 14.35
C MET A 221 -7.05 -14.30 14.99
N VAL A 222 -5.78 -13.96 14.80
CA VAL A 222 -5.12 -12.78 15.36
C VAL A 222 -4.89 -11.74 14.28
N LEU A 223 -5.23 -10.47 14.57
CA LEU A 223 -4.94 -9.34 13.70
C LEU A 223 -3.43 -9.07 13.62
N LYS A 224 -2.87 -9.07 12.41
CA LYS A 224 -1.47 -8.76 12.14
C LYS A 224 -1.36 -7.67 11.07
N LYS A 225 -0.35 -6.81 11.18
CA LYS A 225 0.00 -5.81 10.16
C LYS A 225 1.06 -6.38 9.19
N GLY A 226 0.83 -6.23 7.88
CA GLY A 226 1.77 -6.66 6.83
C GLY A 226 1.94 -5.60 5.73
N ARG A 227 2.78 -5.88 4.73
CA ARG A 227 3.08 -4.94 3.62
C ARG A 227 1.83 -4.50 2.84
N PHE A 228 0.80 -5.33 2.80
CA PHE A 228 -0.41 -5.11 2.00
C PHE A 228 -1.62 -4.67 2.85
N GLY A 229 -1.37 -4.22 4.08
CA GLY A 229 -2.40 -3.83 5.05
C GLY A 229 -2.59 -4.85 6.19
N PRO A 230 -3.56 -4.60 7.10
CA PRO A 230 -3.90 -5.52 8.18
C PRO A 230 -4.58 -6.80 7.64
N PHE A 231 -4.27 -7.92 8.26
CA PHE A 231 -4.81 -9.24 7.91
C PHE A 231 -5.00 -10.09 9.17
N LEU A 232 -5.91 -11.07 9.11
CA LEU A 232 -6.06 -12.07 10.15
C LEU A 232 -5.16 -13.26 9.86
N ALA A 233 -4.42 -13.74 10.85
CA ALA A 233 -3.60 -14.95 10.78
C ALA A 233 -4.02 -15.94 11.87
N CYS A 234 -3.93 -17.25 11.62
CA CYS A 234 -4.12 -18.21 12.70
C CYS A 234 -3.13 -17.96 13.86
N SER A 235 -3.60 -18.08 15.10
CA SER A 235 -2.76 -18.02 16.31
C SER A 235 -1.64 -19.08 16.28
N ASN A 236 -1.89 -20.24 15.68
CA ASN A 236 -0.97 -21.37 15.58
C ASN A 236 0.02 -21.27 14.39
N TYR A 237 0.32 -20.07 13.92
CA TYR A 237 1.39 -19.85 12.94
C TYR A 237 2.76 -20.16 13.59
N PRO A 238 3.70 -20.89 12.94
CA PRO A 238 3.78 -21.24 11.51
C PRO A 238 3.21 -22.61 11.12
N GLU A 239 2.68 -23.40 12.07
CA GLU A 239 2.09 -24.73 11.81
C GLU A 239 0.82 -24.61 10.96
N CYS A 240 -0.02 -23.61 11.26
CA CYS A 240 -1.17 -23.23 10.44
C CYS A 240 -0.89 -21.94 9.65
N LYS A 241 -0.78 -22.05 8.32
CA LYS A 241 -0.47 -20.91 7.42
C LYS A 241 -1.71 -20.21 6.85
N VAL A 242 -2.87 -20.42 7.48
CA VAL A 242 -4.12 -19.78 7.05
C VAL A 242 -4.09 -18.29 7.41
N THR A 243 -4.34 -17.45 6.40
CA THR A 243 -4.46 -16.01 6.54
C THR A 243 -5.70 -15.53 5.80
N LYS A 244 -6.47 -14.63 6.42
CA LYS A 244 -7.63 -13.96 5.80
C LYS A 244 -7.31 -12.48 5.63
N ARG A 245 -7.68 -11.92 4.48
CA ARG A 245 -7.47 -10.51 4.17
C ARG A 245 -8.64 -9.68 4.72
N LEU A 246 -8.34 -8.49 5.22
CA LEU A 246 -9.35 -7.52 5.62
C LEU A 246 -9.53 -6.49 4.49
N VAL A 247 -10.79 -6.12 4.24
CA VAL A 247 -11.20 -5.06 3.33
C VAL A 247 -11.97 -4.01 4.10
N ARG A 248 -11.88 -2.76 3.66
CA ARG A 248 -12.65 -1.66 4.24
C ARG A 248 -14.05 -1.71 3.65
N GLY A 249 -15.06 -1.92 4.49
CA GLY A 249 -16.47 -1.93 4.10
C GLY A 249 -17.01 -0.53 3.80
N ALA A 250 -18.27 -0.46 3.37
CA ALA A 250 -18.95 0.80 3.04
C ALA A 250 -19.03 1.80 4.22
N GLU A 251 -19.00 1.29 5.46
CA GLU A 251 -19.04 2.07 6.70
C GLU A 251 -17.64 2.45 7.24
N GLY A 252 -16.57 2.18 6.48
CA GLY A 252 -15.21 2.50 6.90
C GLY A 252 -14.57 1.52 7.89
N LYS A 253 -15.34 0.56 8.44
CA LYS A 253 -14.88 -0.54 9.31
C LYS A 253 -14.19 -1.65 8.51
N LEU A 254 -13.22 -2.33 9.13
CA LEU A 254 -12.55 -3.48 8.53
C LEU A 254 -13.43 -4.73 8.66
N GLN A 255 -13.65 -5.42 7.54
CA GLN A 255 -14.40 -6.68 7.45
C GLN A 255 -13.56 -7.74 6.74
N VAL A 256 -13.82 -9.02 7.01
CA VAL A 256 -13.18 -10.13 6.31
C VAL A 256 -13.62 -10.14 4.85
N GLU A 257 -12.67 -10.22 3.92
CA GLU A 257 -12.98 -10.34 2.50
C GLU A 257 -13.73 -11.64 2.22
N GLN A 258 -15.03 -11.53 1.94
CA GLN A 258 -15.83 -12.68 1.53
C GLN A 258 -15.49 -13.04 0.09
N LEU A 259 -14.88 -14.22 -0.09
CA LEU A 259 -14.55 -14.75 -1.40
C LEU A 259 -15.80 -15.35 -2.04
N GLN A 260 -16.14 -14.90 -3.25
CA GLN A 260 -17.31 -15.40 -3.96
C GLN A 260 -17.09 -16.88 -4.36
N PRO A 261 -17.99 -17.79 -3.93
CA PRO A 261 -17.98 -19.17 -4.39
C PRO A 261 -18.38 -19.21 -5.87
N ILE A 262 -17.84 -20.20 -6.57
CA ILE A 262 -18.22 -20.56 -7.93
C ILE A 262 -18.98 -21.87 -7.83
N ASP A 263 -20.04 -22.03 -8.61
CA ASP A 263 -20.86 -23.24 -8.69
C ASP A 263 -20.12 -24.39 -9.42
N GLU A 264 -18.86 -24.59 -9.10
CA GLU A 264 -18.01 -25.64 -9.62
C GLU A 264 -17.29 -26.33 -8.46
N ALA A 265 -17.44 -27.65 -8.36
CA ALA A 265 -16.70 -28.46 -7.42
C ALA A 265 -15.25 -28.64 -7.89
N CYS A 266 -14.31 -28.60 -6.96
CA CYS A 266 -12.92 -28.89 -7.29
C CYS A 266 -12.76 -30.37 -7.68
N PRO A 267 -12.04 -30.68 -8.77
CA PRO A 267 -11.83 -32.04 -9.24
C PRO A 267 -10.93 -32.90 -8.33
N GLU A 268 -10.16 -32.29 -7.41
CA GLU A 268 -9.31 -33.02 -6.46
C GLU A 268 -10.00 -33.23 -5.10
N CYS A 269 -10.69 -32.21 -4.59
CA CYS A 269 -11.17 -32.15 -3.20
C CYS A 269 -12.71 -32.24 -3.09
N THR A 270 -13.46 -32.15 -4.21
CA THR A 270 -14.94 -32.00 -4.30
C THR A 270 -15.55 -30.79 -3.59
N LYS A 271 -14.77 -30.07 -2.79
CA LYS A 271 -15.14 -28.80 -2.15
C LYS A 271 -15.30 -27.68 -3.20
N PRO A 272 -16.10 -26.63 -2.93
CA PRO A 272 -16.38 -25.58 -3.90
C PRO A 272 -15.11 -24.81 -4.27
N LEU A 273 -15.01 -24.43 -5.55
CA LEU A 273 -14.03 -23.48 -6.04
C LEU A 273 -14.43 -22.05 -5.67
N MET A 274 -13.45 -21.20 -5.41
CA MET A 274 -13.69 -19.80 -5.05
C MET A 274 -12.68 -18.87 -5.72
N TRP A 275 -13.11 -17.63 -5.95
CA TRP A 275 -12.23 -16.57 -6.42
C TRP A 275 -11.24 -16.17 -5.32
N ARG A 276 -9.96 -16.11 -5.67
CA ARG A 276 -8.86 -15.62 -4.82
C ARG A 276 -8.06 -14.57 -5.55
N ARG A 277 -7.32 -13.73 -4.83
CA ARG A 277 -6.41 -12.74 -5.43
C ARG A 277 -4.97 -13.10 -5.10
N GLY A 278 -4.13 -13.10 -6.12
CA GLY A 278 -2.68 -13.31 -5.99
C GLY A 278 -1.89 -12.16 -6.59
N ARG A 279 -0.55 -12.27 -6.57
CA ARG A 279 0.35 -11.26 -7.15
C ARG A 279 0.12 -10.98 -8.64
N PHE A 280 -0.52 -11.92 -9.34
CA PHE A 280 -0.78 -11.88 -10.78
C PHE A 280 -2.24 -11.59 -11.11
N GLY A 281 -3.03 -11.13 -10.15
CA GLY A 281 -4.47 -10.86 -10.30
C GLY A 281 -5.36 -11.97 -9.71
N PRO A 282 -6.68 -11.89 -9.94
CA PRO A 282 -7.63 -12.86 -9.44
C PRO A 282 -7.48 -14.21 -10.16
N PHE A 283 -7.62 -15.30 -9.40
CA PHE A 283 -7.54 -16.68 -9.86
C PHE A 283 -8.54 -17.54 -9.10
N ILE A 284 -8.87 -18.72 -9.64
CA ILE A 284 -9.84 -19.64 -9.04
C ILE A 284 -9.09 -20.79 -8.37
N ALA A 285 -9.41 -21.12 -7.12
CA ALA A 285 -8.76 -22.19 -6.36
C ALA A 285 -9.72 -22.95 -5.44
N CYS A 286 -9.35 -24.18 -5.01
CA CYS A 286 -10.11 -24.95 -4.01
C CYS A 286 -10.21 -24.12 -2.71
N SER A 287 -11.40 -24.13 -2.11
CA SER A 287 -11.67 -23.50 -0.81
C SER A 287 -10.79 -24.05 0.32
N ASP A 288 -10.35 -25.30 0.20
CA ASP A 288 -9.61 -26.07 1.21
C ASP A 288 -8.09 -25.89 1.21
N TYR A 289 -7.59 -24.80 0.64
CA TYR A 289 -6.18 -24.47 0.80
C TYR A 289 -5.86 -24.17 2.28
N PRO A 290 -4.80 -24.76 2.88
CA PRO A 290 -3.61 -25.32 2.23
C PRO A 290 -3.63 -26.82 1.91
N ASN A 291 -4.68 -27.55 2.31
CA ASN A 291 -4.80 -29.01 2.19
C ASN A 291 -4.99 -29.45 0.73
N CYS A 292 -5.77 -28.69 -0.06
CA CYS A 292 -5.84 -28.84 -1.50
C CYS A 292 -5.27 -27.60 -2.21
N LYS A 293 -4.29 -27.82 -3.09
CA LYS A 293 -3.57 -26.77 -3.82
C LYS A 293 -4.06 -26.59 -5.27
N TYR A 294 -5.22 -27.15 -5.61
CA TYR A 294 -5.81 -27.04 -6.92
C TYR A 294 -6.09 -25.58 -7.29
N ILE A 295 -5.68 -25.18 -8.50
CA ILE A 295 -5.91 -23.89 -9.11
C ILE A 295 -6.50 -24.14 -10.51
N LYS A 296 -7.69 -23.62 -10.79
CA LYS A 296 -8.28 -23.70 -12.13
C LYS A 296 -7.51 -22.76 -13.06
N LYS A 297 -6.76 -23.34 -13.99
CA LYS A 297 -6.04 -22.57 -15.02
C LYS A 297 -7.06 -22.01 -16.01
N LYS A 298 -6.98 -20.71 -16.31
CA LYS A 298 -7.77 -20.11 -17.39
C LYS A 298 -7.41 -20.81 -18.71
N GLU A 299 -8.41 -21.37 -19.39
CA GLU A 299 -8.20 -22.01 -20.68
C GLU A 299 -7.64 -20.99 -21.69
N ALA A 300 -6.63 -21.41 -22.43
CA ALA A 300 -6.01 -20.55 -23.43
C ALA A 300 -6.96 -20.41 -24.63
N LYS A 301 -7.23 -19.18 -25.06
CA LYS A 301 -8.16 -18.90 -26.15
C LYS A 301 -7.61 -19.48 -27.45
N GLU A 302 -8.34 -20.41 -28.06
CA GLU A 302 -7.99 -21.01 -29.35
C GLU A 302 -8.31 -20.02 -30.48
N ILE A 303 -7.36 -19.85 -31.42
CA ILE A 303 -7.54 -18.95 -32.58
C ILE A 303 -8.11 -19.67 -33.82
N GLY A 304 -8.36 -20.98 -33.73
CA GLY A 304 -8.86 -21.81 -34.83
C GLY A 304 -7.82 -22.20 -35.88
N LEU A 305 -6.53 -21.98 -35.62
CA LEU A 305 -5.44 -22.32 -36.54
C LEU A 305 -4.71 -23.59 -36.10
N SER A 306 -4.57 -24.56 -37.01
CA SER A 306 -3.68 -25.72 -36.83
C SER A 306 -2.22 -25.29 -36.85
N CYS A 307 -1.42 -25.81 -35.93
CA CYS A 307 -0.04 -25.40 -35.74
C CYS A 307 0.78 -25.70 -37.01
N PRO A 308 1.44 -24.68 -37.59
CA PRO A 308 2.14 -24.82 -38.86
C PRO A 308 3.42 -25.67 -38.76
N GLU A 309 3.95 -25.92 -37.56
CA GLU A 309 5.13 -26.77 -37.36
C GLU A 309 4.78 -28.25 -37.16
N CYS A 310 3.70 -28.57 -36.44
CA CYS A 310 3.37 -29.96 -36.09
C CYS A 310 2.12 -30.51 -36.78
N GLY A 311 1.29 -29.66 -37.41
CA GLY A 311 0.04 -30.03 -38.10
C GLY A 311 -1.08 -30.60 -37.21
N GLN A 312 -0.76 -31.01 -35.98
CA GLN A 312 -1.66 -31.78 -35.10
C GLN A 312 -2.17 -30.98 -33.89
N GLY A 313 -1.42 -29.97 -33.43
CA GLY A 313 -1.83 -29.12 -32.30
C GLY A 313 -2.52 -27.84 -32.76
N GLN A 314 -3.48 -27.32 -31.99
CA GLN A 314 -4.05 -25.99 -32.26
C GLN A 314 -3.18 -24.88 -31.67
N VAL A 315 -3.17 -23.71 -32.31
CA VAL A 315 -2.51 -22.51 -31.79
C VAL A 315 -3.43 -21.81 -30.78
N VAL A 316 -2.87 -21.47 -29.62
CA VAL A 316 -3.56 -20.79 -28.52
C VAL A 316 -2.89 -19.47 -28.16
N GLU A 317 -3.68 -18.49 -27.75
CA GLU A 317 -3.18 -17.22 -27.21
C GLU A 317 -2.77 -17.38 -25.73
N ARG A 318 -1.55 -16.97 -25.38
CA ARG A 318 -0.97 -17.00 -24.03
C ARG A 318 -0.43 -15.62 -23.67
N LYS A 319 -0.38 -15.29 -22.38
CA LYS A 319 0.25 -14.05 -21.88
C LYS A 319 1.66 -14.34 -21.39
N GLY A 320 2.63 -13.56 -21.84
CA GLY A 320 4.03 -13.63 -21.40
C GLY A 320 4.25 -12.97 -20.03
N ARG A 321 5.48 -13.07 -19.50
CA ARG A 321 5.89 -12.49 -18.21
C ARG A 321 5.67 -10.97 -18.14
N TRP A 322 5.82 -10.27 -19.26
CA TRP A 322 5.65 -8.81 -19.37
C TRP A 322 4.24 -8.39 -19.83
N GLY A 323 3.25 -9.27 -19.74
CA GLY A 323 1.85 -8.95 -20.08
C GLY A 323 1.52 -8.92 -21.57
N ARG A 324 2.51 -9.00 -22.47
CA ARG A 324 2.30 -9.12 -23.92
C ARG A 324 1.73 -10.50 -24.27
N SER A 325 0.67 -10.52 -25.08
CA SER A 325 0.14 -11.77 -25.65
C SER A 325 1.11 -12.34 -26.68
N PHE A 326 1.21 -13.67 -26.73
CA PHE A 326 1.91 -14.42 -27.75
C PHE A 326 1.07 -15.67 -28.09
N TYR A 327 1.26 -16.19 -29.29
CA TYR A 327 0.57 -17.36 -29.81
C TYR A 327 1.52 -18.55 -29.77
N GLY A 328 1.06 -19.69 -29.24
CA GLY A 328 1.88 -20.89 -29.17
C GLY A 328 1.06 -22.17 -29.31
N CYS A 329 1.72 -23.28 -29.60
CA CYS A 329 1.04 -24.56 -29.77
C CYS A 329 0.46 -25.08 -28.44
N LYS A 330 -0.78 -25.60 -28.45
CA LYS A 330 -1.43 -26.24 -27.29
C LYS A 330 -0.65 -27.45 -26.78
N ARG A 331 0.03 -28.17 -27.66
CA ARG A 331 0.87 -29.35 -27.35
C ARG A 331 2.24 -29.03 -26.76
N TYR A 332 2.52 -27.79 -26.36
CA TYR A 332 3.72 -27.48 -25.59
C TYR A 332 3.76 -28.34 -24.31
N PRO A 333 4.84 -29.09 -24.02
CA PRO A 333 6.23 -28.91 -24.51
C PRO A 333 6.63 -29.66 -25.80
N GLU A 334 5.78 -30.54 -26.34
CA GLU A 334 6.08 -31.39 -27.51
C GLU A 334 6.27 -30.59 -28.80
N CYS A 335 5.54 -29.48 -28.96
CA CYS A 335 5.72 -28.51 -30.03
C CYS A 335 6.07 -27.15 -29.44
N LYS A 336 7.21 -26.58 -29.88
CA LYS A 336 7.77 -25.32 -29.36
C LYS A 336 7.42 -24.10 -30.21
N PHE A 337 6.49 -24.23 -31.16
CA PHE A 337 6.01 -23.11 -31.97
C PHE A 337 5.56 -21.95 -31.10
N THR A 338 6.12 -20.76 -31.36
CA THR A 338 5.74 -19.48 -30.74
C THR A 338 5.78 -18.34 -31.74
N ALA A 339 4.78 -17.46 -31.71
CA ALA A 339 4.72 -16.24 -32.51
C ALA A 339 4.23 -15.06 -31.64
N TYR A 340 4.86 -13.89 -31.78
CA TYR A 340 4.44 -12.68 -31.04
C TYR A 340 3.22 -11.99 -31.66
N HIS A 341 3.03 -12.18 -32.96
CA HIS A 341 1.91 -11.65 -33.74
C HIS A 341 0.97 -12.79 -34.12
N ARG A 342 -0.28 -12.47 -34.46
CA ARG A 342 -1.29 -13.49 -34.74
C ARG A 342 -0.91 -14.23 -36.03
N PRO A 343 -0.67 -15.55 -36.00
CA PRO A 343 -0.38 -16.30 -37.21
C PRO A 343 -1.65 -16.53 -38.03
N LEU A 344 -1.51 -16.43 -39.35
CA LEU A 344 -2.52 -16.75 -40.34
C LEU A 344 -2.06 -18.01 -41.09
N GLY A 345 -2.98 -18.94 -41.36
CA GLY A 345 -2.71 -20.20 -42.06
C GLY A 345 -2.45 -20.06 -43.57
N GLU A 346 -1.99 -18.89 -44.00
CA GLU A 346 -1.73 -18.57 -45.40
C GLU A 346 -0.22 -18.67 -45.67
N PRO A 347 0.21 -19.42 -46.70
CA PRO A 347 1.62 -19.47 -47.06
C PRO A 347 2.07 -18.14 -47.67
N CYS A 348 3.32 -17.75 -47.41
CA CYS A 348 3.90 -16.55 -47.99
C CYS A 348 4.18 -16.75 -49.50
N PRO A 349 3.66 -15.89 -50.39
CA PRO A 349 3.85 -16.03 -51.83
C PRO A 349 5.31 -15.83 -52.28
N ASP A 350 6.10 -15.04 -51.53
CA ASP A 350 7.48 -14.69 -51.93
C ASP A 350 8.54 -15.70 -51.45
N CYS A 351 8.31 -16.37 -50.31
CA CYS A 351 9.33 -17.24 -49.71
C CYS A 351 8.83 -18.64 -49.32
N GLY A 352 7.56 -18.96 -49.57
CA GLY A 352 6.99 -20.29 -49.31
C GLY A 352 6.84 -20.66 -47.83
N ARG A 353 7.01 -19.71 -46.90
CA ARG A 353 6.84 -19.96 -45.46
C ARG A 353 5.38 -20.36 -45.16
N PRO A 354 5.11 -21.34 -44.28
CA PRO A 354 3.77 -21.94 -44.13
C PRO A 354 2.72 -21.05 -43.45
N TYR A 355 3.09 -19.89 -42.93
CA TYR A 355 2.18 -18.96 -42.26
C TYR A 355 2.66 -17.51 -42.39
N LEU A 356 1.70 -16.58 -42.40
CA LEU A 356 1.91 -15.14 -42.31
C LEU A 356 1.55 -14.62 -40.91
N LEU A 357 1.90 -13.37 -40.60
CA LEU A 357 1.64 -12.75 -39.30
C LEU A 357 0.81 -11.47 -39.47
N GLU A 358 -0.19 -11.27 -38.62
CA GLU A 358 -1.02 -10.06 -38.56
C GLU A 358 -0.58 -9.16 -37.39
N LYS A 359 -0.36 -7.87 -37.68
CA LYS A 359 -0.12 -6.83 -36.68
C LYS A 359 -1.05 -5.64 -36.92
N GLU A 360 -1.43 -4.96 -35.84
CA GLU A 360 -2.16 -3.68 -35.91
C GLU A 360 -1.17 -2.52 -35.74
N THR A 361 -1.26 -1.54 -36.64
CA THR A 361 -0.47 -0.30 -36.59
C THR A 361 -1.40 0.91 -36.58
N LYS A 362 -0.96 2.00 -35.92
CA LYS A 362 -1.76 3.23 -35.84
C LYS A 362 -1.97 3.95 -37.17
N LYS A 363 -1.11 3.70 -38.17
CA LYS A 363 -1.10 4.42 -39.46
C LYS A 363 -1.81 3.67 -40.59
N GLU A 364 -1.65 2.35 -40.65
CA GLU A 364 -2.10 1.52 -41.78
C GLU A 364 -3.11 0.45 -41.34
N GLY A 365 -3.64 0.55 -40.11
CA GLY A 365 -4.57 -0.45 -39.57
C GLY A 365 -3.94 -1.84 -39.45
N LYS A 366 -4.68 -2.87 -39.89
CA LYS A 366 -4.25 -4.27 -39.84
C LYS A 366 -3.36 -4.59 -41.02
N VAL A 367 -2.15 -5.07 -40.74
CA VAL A 367 -1.14 -5.39 -41.74
C VAL A 367 -0.73 -6.85 -41.60
N ILE A 368 -0.73 -7.55 -42.73
CA ILE A 368 -0.21 -8.92 -42.85
C ILE A 368 1.22 -8.85 -43.38
N PHE A 369 2.15 -9.53 -42.73
CA PHE A 369 3.56 -9.53 -43.11
C PHE A 369 4.21 -10.90 -42.93
N CYS A 370 5.29 -11.15 -43.68
CA CYS A 370 6.12 -12.32 -43.48
C CYS A 370 7.10 -12.10 -42.32
N GLY A 371 7.18 -13.05 -41.37
CA GLY A 371 8.12 -12.98 -40.25
C GLY A 371 9.55 -13.45 -40.59
N ASN A 372 9.89 -13.62 -41.87
CA ASN A 372 11.23 -14.04 -42.29
C ASN A 372 12.08 -12.79 -42.58
N GLU A 373 13.27 -12.70 -41.98
CA GLU A 373 14.15 -11.52 -42.13
C GLU A 373 14.58 -11.30 -43.58
N ALA A 374 14.66 -12.37 -44.38
CA ALA A 374 15.01 -12.32 -45.81
C ALA A 374 13.81 -12.01 -46.73
N CYS A 375 12.59 -11.93 -46.21
CA CYS A 375 11.37 -11.74 -47.00
C CYS A 375 10.60 -10.50 -46.53
N HIS A 376 10.52 -9.49 -47.39
CA HIS A 376 9.86 -8.22 -47.08
C HIS A 376 8.38 -8.17 -47.49
N TYR A 377 7.73 -9.33 -47.68
CA TYR A 377 6.32 -9.38 -48.04
C TYR A 377 5.45 -8.71 -46.99
N LYS A 378 4.62 -7.76 -47.43
CA LYS A 378 3.67 -7.02 -46.60
C LYS A 378 2.45 -6.66 -47.45
N ARG A 379 1.25 -6.84 -46.89
CA ARG A 379 -0.02 -6.37 -47.46
C ARG A 379 -0.94 -5.83 -46.38
N GLU A 380 -1.87 -4.97 -46.74
CA GLU A 380 -2.96 -4.56 -45.86
C GLU A 380 -3.97 -5.70 -45.70
N ALA A 381 -4.44 -5.92 -44.48
CA ALA A 381 -5.57 -6.81 -44.23
C ALA A 381 -6.85 -6.04 -44.56
N ALA A 382 -7.69 -6.61 -45.42
CA ALA A 382 -8.97 -6.03 -45.80
C ALA A 382 -9.93 -5.92 -44.60
#